data_AF-A0A3M2MGL1-F1
#
_entry.id   AF-A0A3M2MGL1-F1
#
_cell.length_a   1.000
_cell.length_b   1.000
_cell.length_c   1.000
_cell.angle_alpha   90.00
_cell.angle_beta   90.00
_cell.angle_gamma   90.00
#
_symmetry.space_group_name_H-M   'P 1'
#
loop_
_entity.id
_entity.type
_entity.pdbx_description
1 polymer ?
#
loop_
_entity_poly.entity_id
_entity_poly.type
_entity_poly.pdbx_seq_one_letter_code
_entity_poly.pdbx_strand_id
1 'polypeptide(L)'
;MANDRHEPRYTPHDAGTERLSRDLAENVRQLNHATAAPLGLTQPGTVYTVLGNLTSAAHGLDQTLDQLNTFLLEAEQAGSLNHDNGLPVTGALADCSKALTAARNHARDLGAALGQAQVAINAVHGTCALDGGLHPARLAAQDCPYSIEELLAREWSAQHQQIPPTPSTPGRGPDSCKP
;
A
#
# COMPACT_ATOMS: atom_id res chain seq x y z
N MET A 1 5.10 -44.59 19.57
CA MET A 1 4.46 -44.11 18.32
C MET A 1 3.97 -42.70 18.60
N ALA A 2 4.76 -41.70 18.18
CA ALA A 2 4.46 -40.29 18.44
C ALA A 2 3.38 -39.81 17.47
N ASN A 3 2.30 -39.26 18.03
CA ASN A 3 1.23 -38.61 17.29
C ASN A 3 1.72 -37.22 16.89
N ASP A 4 2.32 -37.13 15.71
CA ASP A 4 2.79 -35.88 15.11
C ASP A 4 1.58 -35.13 14.56
N ARG A 5 0.88 -34.41 15.45
CA ARG A 5 -0.16 -33.46 15.04
C ARG A 5 0.55 -32.36 14.27
N HIS A 6 0.41 -32.36 12.94
CA HIS A 6 0.67 -31.20 12.11
C HIS A 6 -0.25 -30.06 12.60
N GLU A 7 0.22 -29.25 13.53
CA GLU A 7 -0.30 -27.91 13.75
C GLU A 7 -0.11 -27.16 12.42
N PRO A 8 -1.17 -26.64 11.79
CA PRO A 8 -1.00 -25.79 10.62
C PRO A 8 -0.09 -24.64 11.04
N ARG A 9 1.06 -24.51 10.37
CA ARG A 9 2.03 -23.44 10.64
C ARG A 9 1.43 -22.11 10.17
N TYR A 10 0.52 -21.56 10.96
CA TYR A 10 0.07 -20.20 10.80
C TYR A 10 1.24 -19.30 11.20
N THR A 11 1.94 -18.78 10.20
CA THR A 11 3.12 -17.96 10.50
C THR A 11 2.65 -16.58 10.96
N PRO A 12 3.40 -15.90 11.84
CA PRO A 12 3.12 -14.50 12.19
C PRO A 12 3.04 -13.57 10.96
N HIS A 13 3.57 -14.01 9.81
CA HIS A 13 3.50 -13.30 8.54
C HIS A 13 2.12 -13.41 7.88
N ASP A 14 1.47 -14.57 7.93
CA ASP A 14 0.10 -14.78 7.42
C ASP A 14 -0.90 -13.93 8.21
N ALA A 15 -0.73 -13.91 9.54
CA ALA A 15 -1.49 -13.05 10.45
C ALA A 15 -1.37 -11.56 10.11
N GLY A 16 -0.17 -11.14 9.69
CA GLY A 16 0.10 -9.78 9.23
C GLY A 16 -0.62 -9.47 7.92
N THR A 17 -0.56 -10.38 6.96
CA THR A 17 -1.22 -10.24 5.65
C THR A 17 -2.74 -10.15 5.78
N GLU A 18 -3.35 -11.01 6.62
CA GLU A 18 -4.79 -10.92 6.91
C GLU A 18 -5.17 -9.61 7.60
N ARG A 19 -4.34 -9.11 8.51
CA ARG A 19 -4.58 -7.82 9.17
C ARG A 19 -4.59 -6.69 8.16
N LEU A 20 -3.59 -6.63 7.27
CA LEU A 20 -3.55 -5.63 6.20
C LEU A 20 -4.78 -5.70 5.29
N SER A 21 -5.26 -6.91 4.99
CA SER A 21 -6.50 -7.09 4.21
C SER A 21 -7.74 -6.55 4.94
N ARG A 22 -7.87 -6.80 6.25
CA ARG A 22 -8.94 -6.24 7.08
C ARG A 22 -8.87 -4.72 7.16
N ASP A 23 -7.68 -4.16 7.35
CA ASP A 23 -7.46 -2.73 7.44
C ASP A 23 -7.78 -2.03 6.11
N LEU A 24 -7.45 -2.65 4.97
CA LEU A 24 -7.84 -2.15 3.65
C LEU A 24 -9.37 -2.05 3.52
N ALA A 25 -10.11 -3.11 3.88
CA ALA A 25 -11.57 -3.10 3.81
C ALA A 25 -12.19 -2.02 4.71
N GLU A 26 -11.64 -1.84 5.90
CA GLU A 26 -12.09 -0.81 6.84
C GLU A 26 -11.76 0.60 6.36
N ASN A 27 -10.58 0.81 5.77
CA ASN A 27 -10.21 2.10 5.17
C ASN A 27 -11.13 2.50 4.01
N VAL A 28 -11.54 1.53 3.17
CA VAL A 28 -12.55 1.78 2.12
C VAL A 28 -13.88 2.20 2.73
N ARG A 29 -14.31 1.54 3.82
CA ARG A 29 -15.53 1.91 4.53
C ARG A 29 -15.45 3.34 5.10
N GLN A 30 -14.33 3.69 5.73
CA GLN A 30 -14.10 5.02 6.28
C GLN A 30 -14.08 6.09 5.18
N LEU A 31 -13.44 5.81 4.04
CA LEU A 31 -13.45 6.71 2.89
C LEU A 31 -14.87 6.93 2.35
N ASN A 32 -15.68 5.87 2.26
CA ASN A 32 -17.07 5.97 1.83
C ASN A 32 -17.90 6.82 2.82
N HIS A 33 -17.69 6.65 4.13
CA HIS A 33 -18.36 7.50 5.13
C HIS A 33 -17.93 8.97 5.03
N ALA A 34 -16.63 9.23 4.87
CA ALA A 34 -16.09 10.58 4.75
C ALA A 34 -16.64 11.29 3.51
N THR A 35 -16.72 10.60 2.37
CA THR A 35 -17.24 11.19 1.11
C THR A 35 -18.76 11.39 1.11
N ALA A 36 -19.51 10.60 1.89
CA ALA A 36 -20.96 10.75 2.05
C ALA A 36 -21.38 11.78 3.10
N ALA A 37 -20.47 12.22 3.98
CA ALA A 37 -20.79 13.17 5.04
C ALA A 37 -21.10 14.57 4.50
N PRO A 38 -21.98 15.36 5.17
CA PRO A 38 -22.14 16.77 4.86
C PRO A 38 -20.79 17.50 4.98
N LEU A 39 -20.39 18.23 3.93
CA LEU A 39 -19.05 18.84 3.79
C LEU A 39 -17.88 17.83 3.70
N GLY A 40 -18.14 16.56 3.39
CA GLY A 40 -17.11 15.54 3.19
C GLY A 40 -16.19 15.79 1.98
N LEU A 41 -16.71 16.47 0.96
CA LEU A 41 -15.98 16.94 -0.21
C LEU A 41 -16.29 18.42 -0.42
N THR A 42 -15.37 19.30 -0.01
CA THR A 42 -15.56 20.76 -0.10
C THR A 42 -14.85 21.41 -1.29
N GLN A 43 -13.85 20.72 -1.86
CA GLN A 43 -13.01 21.25 -2.92
C GLN A 43 -12.83 20.23 -4.04
N PRO A 44 -12.88 20.62 -5.32
CA PRO A 44 -12.60 19.69 -6.41
C PRO A 44 -11.14 19.19 -6.40
N GLY A 45 -10.22 19.92 -5.73
CA GLY A 45 -8.86 19.44 -5.47
C GLY A 45 -8.82 18.17 -4.60
N THR A 46 -9.71 18.06 -3.60
CA THR A 46 -9.84 16.85 -2.78
C THR A 46 -10.29 15.66 -3.62
N VAL A 47 -11.23 15.88 -4.55
CA VAL A 47 -11.69 14.85 -5.50
C VAL A 47 -10.53 14.37 -6.38
N TYR A 48 -9.72 15.30 -6.91
CA TYR A 48 -8.54 14.96 -7.70
C TYR A 48 -7.55 14.07 -6.92
N THR A 49 -7.25 14.41 -5.66
CA THR A 49 -6.36 13.61 -4.81
C THR A 49 -6.94 12.22 -4.52
N VAL A 50 -8.24 12.14 -4.19
CA VAL A 50 -8.92 10.86 -3.93
C VAL A 50 -8.87 9.96 -5.17
N LEU A 51 -9.14 10.49 -6.37
CA LEU A 51 -9.08 9.73 -7.62
C LEU A 51 -7.66 9.21 -7.91
N GLY A 52 -6.64 10.02 -7.66
CA GLY A 52 -5.24 9.59 -7.81
C GLY A 52 -4.86 8.46 -6.85
N ASN A 53 -5.26 8.58 -5.58
CA ASN A 53 -5.00 7.54 -4.57
C ASN A 53 -5.74 6.23 -4.90
N LEU A 54 -6.99 6.31 -5.36
CA LEU A 54 -7.75 5.14 -5.78
C LEU A 54 -7.16 4.48 -7.04
N THR A 55 -6.60 5.27 -7.96
CA THR A 55 -5.88 4.75 -9.13
C THR A 55 -4.66 3.92 -8.68
N SER A 56 -3.84 4.46 -7.79
CA SER A 56 -2.69 3.75 -7.20
C SER A 56 -3.14 2.48 -6.45
N ALA A 57 -4.22 2.55 -5.68
CA ALA A 57 -4.77 1.40 -4.97
C ALA A 57 -5.24 0.29 -5.94
N ALA A 58 -5.88 0.66 -7.05
CA ALA A 58 -6.31 -0.30 -8.07
C ALA A 58 -5.12 -1.02 -8.73
N HIS A 59 -4.02 -0.31 -9.00
CA HIS A 59 -2.77 -0.93 -9.47
C HIS A 59 -2.15 -1.84 -8.41
N GLY A 60 -2.15 -1.44 -7.14
CA GLY A 60 -1.71 -2.29 -6.04
C GLY A 60 -2.53 -3.57 -5.91
N LEU A 61 -3.85 -3.49 -6.11
CA LEU A 61 -4.74 -4.66 -6.10
C LEU A 61 -4.43 -5.64 -7.23
N ASP A 62 -4.13 -5.17 -8.45
CA ASP A 62 -3.66 -6.05 -9.54
C ASP A 62 -2.42 -6.86 -9.12
N GLN A 63 -1.43 -6.18 -8.51
CA GLN A 63 -0.21 -6.83 -8.03
C GLN A 63 -0.49 -7.85 -6.93
N THR A 64 -1.30 -7.49 -5.91
CA THR A 64 -1.67 -8.42 -4.83
C THR A 64 -2.40 -9.64 -5.35
N LEU A 65 -3.33 -9.49 -6.30
CA LEU A 65 -4.04 -10.61 -6.90
C LEU A 65 -3.12 -11.55 -7.68
N ASP A 66 -2.10 -11.01 -8.35
CA ASP A 66 -1.07 -11.81 -9.02
C ASP A 66 -0.20 -12.61 -8.04
N GLN A 67 0.17 -11.98 -6.93
CA GLN A 67 0.95 -12.61 -5.87
C GLN A 67 0.17 -13.76 -5.24
N LEU A 68 -1.13 -13.58 -4.97
CA LEU A 68 -2.00 -14.64 -4.46
C LEU A 68 -2.09 -15.81 -5.44
N ASN A 69 -2.28 -15.53 -6.74
CA ASN A 69 -2.34 -16.59 -7.76
C ASN A 69 -1.01 -17.36 -7.85
N THR A 70 0.11 -16.64 -7.86
CA THR A 70 1.45 -17.22 -7.92
C THR A 70 1.72 -18.11 -6.72
N PHE A 71 1.42 -17.63 -5.51
CA PHE A 71 1.55 -18.41 -4.28
C PHE A 71 0.76 -19.73 -4.34
N LEU A 72 -0.49 -19.70 -4.81
CA LEU A 72 -1.32 -20.90 -4.89
C LEU A 72 -0.77 -21.93 -5.91
N LEU A 73 -0.29 -21.46 -7.06
CA LEU A 73 0.32 -22.33 -8.08
C LEU A 73 1.63 -22.95 -7.60
N GLU A 74 2.46 -22.20 -6.87
CA GLU A 74 3.69 -22.70 -6.25
C GLU A 74 3.38 -23.73 -5.15
N ALA A 75 2.36 -23.46 -4.33
CA ALA A 75 1.91 -24.39 -3.29
C ALA A 75 1.38 -25.72 -3.87
N GLU A 76 0.68 -25.68 -5.01
CA GLU A 76 0.26 -26.89 -5.73
C GLU A 76 1.45 -27.68 -6.24
N GLN A 77 2.39 -27.02 -6.92
CA GLN A 77 3.61 -27.66 -7.45
C GLN A 77 4.45 -28.30 -6.34
N ALA A 78 4.47 -27.69 -5.15
CA ALA A 78 5.15 -28.22 -3.97
C ALA A 78 4.40 -29.39 -3.30
N GLY A 79 3.19 -29.74 -3.75
CA GLY A 79 2.34 -30.76 -3.12
C GLY A 79 1.84 -30.37 -1.73
N SER A 80 1.83 -29.08 -1.41
CA SER A 80 1.42 -28.54 -0.10
C SER A 80 -0.09 -28.44 0.05
N LEU A 81 -0.83 -28.45 -1.07
CA LEU A 81 -2.27 -28.32 -1.09
C LEU A 81 -2.95 -29.69 -1.01
N ASN A 82 -3.69 -29.94 0.05
CA ASN A 82 -4.60 -31.08 0.17
C ASN A 82 -6.04 -30.59 0.30
N HIS A 83 -6.98 -31.32 -0.30
CA HIS A 83 -8.42 -31.08 -0.10
C HIS A 83 -8.87 -31.90 1.11
N ASP A 84 -9.58 -31.28 2.06
CA ASP A 84 -10.04 -31.94 3.30
C ASP A 84 -10.96 -33.15 3.05
N ASN A 85 -11.52 -33.27 1.85
CA ASN A 85 -12.43 -34.33 1.42
C ASN A 85 -11.77 -35.36 0.46
N GLY A 86 -10.46 -35.26 0.21
CA GLY A 86 -9.72 -36.18 -0.65
C GLY A 86 -9.95 -36.03 -2.16
N LEU A 87 -10.63 -34.97 -2.61
CA LEU A 87 -10.79 -34.69 -4.05
C LEU A 87 -9.54 -34.00 -4.64
N PRO A 88 -9.35 -34.05 -5.97
CA PRO A 88 -8.23 -33.37 -6.63
C PRO A 88 -8.36 -31.84 -6.49
N VAL A 89 -7.34 -31.18 -5.94
CA VAL A 89 -7.30 -29.72 -5.76
C VAL A 89 -7.21 -28.97 -7.10
N THR A 90 -6.64 -29.61 -8.13
CA THR A 90 -6.30 -28.99 -9.42
C THR A 90 -7.50 -28.34 -10.12
N GLY A 91 -8.70 -28.92 -10.03
CA GLY A 91 -9.90 -28.33 -10.62
C GLY A 91 -10.33 -27.01 -9.95
N ALA A 92 -10.42 -27.03 -8.62
CA ALA A 92 -10.78 -25.84 -7.83
C ALA A 92 -9.71 -24.73 -7.95
N LEU A 93 -8.43 -25.13 -8.03
CA LEU A 93 -7.34 -24.18 -8.22
C LEU A 93 -7.39 -23.52 -9.62
N ALA A 94 -7.66 -24.28 -10.67
CA ALA A 94 -7.83 -23.72 -12.02
C ALA A 94 -8.97 -22.69 -12.07
N ASP A 95 -10.10 -22.98 -11.42
CA ASP A 95 -11.23 -22.05 -11.31
C ASP A 95 -10.84 -20.79 -10.50
N CYS A 96 -10.11 -20.96 -9.40
CA CYS A 96 -9.59 -19.86 -8.60
C CYS A 96 -8.63 -18.96 -9.41
N SER A 97 -7.66 -19.54 -10.12
CA SER A 97 -6.72 -18.81 -10.97
C SER A 97 -7.42 -18.05 -12.09
N LYS A 98 -8.46 -18.63 -12.69
CA LYS A 98 -9.30 -17.96 -13.67
C LYS A 98 -10.03 -16.75 -13.07
N ALA A 99 -10.62 -16.91 -11.89
CA ALA A 99 -11.29 -15.82 -11.18
C ALA A 99 -10.32 -14.69 -10.79
N LEU A 100 -9.12 -15.02 -10.29
CA LEU A 100 -8.07 -14.05 -9.97
C LEU A 100 -7.61 -13.29 -11.23
N THR A 101 -7.45 -13.98 -12.35
CA THR A 101 -7.11 -13.34 -13.63
C THR A 101 -8.19 -12.34 -14.08
N ALA A 102 -9.47 -12.70 -13.94
CA ALA A 102 -10.57 -11.79 -14.23
C ALA A 102 -10.57 -10.57 -13.28
N ALA A 103 -10.38 -10.80 -11.98
CA ALA A 103 -10.30 -9.73 -10.98
C ALA A 103 -9.15 -8.74 -11.27
N ARG A 104 -8.00 -9.23 -11.73
CA ARG A 104 -6.87 -8.39 -12.18
C ARG A 104 -7.23 -7.49 -13.35
N ASN A 105 -7.92 -8.03 -14.34
CA ASN A 105 -8.38 -7.23 -15.48
C ASN A 105 -9.33 -6.12 -15.01
N HIS A 106 -10.26 -6.44 -14.12
CA HIS A 106 -11.15 -5.44 -13.53
C HIS A 106 -10.41 -4.38 -12.71
N ALA A 107 -9.36 -4.75 -11.97
CA ALA A 107 -8.54 -3.79 -11.24
C ALA A 107 -7.81 -2.82 -12.18
N ARG A 108 -7.30 -3.31 -13.32
CA ARG A 108 -6.68 -2.46 -14.36
C ARG A 108 -7.69 -1.52 -15.01
N ASP A 109 -8.85 -2.05 -15.38
CA ASP A 109 -9.93 -1.26 -15.98
C ASP A 109 -10.41 -0.16 -15.02
N LEU A 110 -10.54 -0.51 -13.74
CA LEU A 110 -10.87 0.46 -12.68
C LEU A 110 -9.79 1.54 -12.56
N GLY A 111 -8.52 1.17 -12.50
CA GLY A 111 -7.41 2.13 -12.44
C GLY A 111 -7.39 3.07 -13.64
N ALA A 112 -7.60 2.54 -14.85
CA ALA A 112 -7.68 3.35 -16.06
C ALA A 112 -8.87 4.34 -16.02
N ALA A 113 -10.05 3.88 -15.60
CA ALA A 113 -11.24 4.72 -15.50
C ALA A 113 -11.08 5.82 -14.43
N LEU A 114 -10.48 5.51 -13.28
CA LEU A 114 -10.19 6.47 -12.22
C LEU A 114 -9.18 7.53 -12.67
N GLY A 115 -8.11 7.11 -13.37
CA GLY A 115 -7.13 8.03 -13.95
C GLY A 115 -7.75 8.97 -14.98
N GLN A 116 -8.66 8.46 -15.83
CA GLN A 116 -9.43 9.30 -16.76
C GLN A 116 -10.30 10.32 -16.03
N ALA A 117 -11.01 9.91 -14.97
CA ALA A 117 -11.81 10.81 -14.15
C ALA A 117 -10.94 11.89 -13.47
N GLN A 118 -9.75 11.52 -13.01
CA GLN A 118 -8.78 12.45 -12.41
C GLN A 118 -8.31 13.52 -13.41
N VAL A 119 -8.03 13.12 -14.65
CA VAL A 119 -7.69 14.07 -15.72
C VAL A 119 -8.88 14.97 -16.05
N ALA A 120 -10.09 14.41 -16.11
CA ALA A 120 -11.29 15.17 -16.44
C ALA A 120 -11.63 16.25 -15.39
N ILE A 121 -11.50 15.95 -14.09
CA ILE A 121 -11.80 16.94 -13.03
C ILE A 121 -10.83 18.13 -13.05
N ASN A 122 -9.62 17.98 -13.61
CA ASN A 122 -8.69 19.09 -13.83
C ASN A 122 -9.29 20.17 -14.75
N ALA A 123 -10.12 19.78 -15.73
CA ALA A 123 -10.80 20.73 -16.61
C ALA A 123 -11.87 21.56 -15.88
N VAL A 124 -12.46 21.03 -14.80
CA VAL A 124 -13.46 21.74 -13.99
C VAL A 124 -12.83 22.92 -13.25
N HIS A 125 -11.58 22.79 -12.78
CA HIS A 125 -10.81 23.91 -12.22
C HIS A 125 -10.49 24.99 -13.27
N GLY A 126 -10.34 24.60 -14.54
CA GLY A 126 -9.99 25.51 -15.64
C GLY A 126 -11.10 26.43 -16.15
N THR A 127 -12.35 26.24 -15.70
CA THR A 127 -13.49 27.07 -16.13
C THR A 127 -13.79 28.25 -15.19
N CYS A 128 -12.98 28.44 -14.14
CA CYS A 128 -12.94 29.72 -13.43
C CYS A 128 -12.19 30.75 -14.30
N ALA A 129 -12.83 31.16 -15.39
CA ALA A 129 -12.40 32.27 -16.22
C ALA A 129 -12.59 33.57 -15.43
N LEU A 130 -11.56 33.95 -14.69
CA LEU A 130 -11.28 35.35 -14.41
C LEU A 130 -9.88 35.65 -14.94
N ASP A 131 -9.84 36.71 -15.74
CA ASP A 131 -8.69 37.35 -16.36
C ASP A 131 -7.33 37.06 -15.73
N GLY A 132 -6.37 36.72 -16.59
CA GLY A 132 -4.97 37.06 -16.32
C GLY A 132 -4.21 36.06 -15.45
N GLY A 133 -3.85 34.92 -16.04
CA GLY A 133 -2.54 34.31 -15.88
C GLY A 133 -2.10 33.90 -14.47
N LEU A 134 -2.39 32.66 -14.09
CA LEU A 134 -1.39 31.68 -13.63
C LEU A 134 -2.07 30.32 -13.45
N HIS A 135 -1.57 29.30 -14.13
CA HIS A 135 -2.12 27.94 -14.09
C HIS A 135 -1.82 27.28 -12.71
N PRO A 136 -2.81 26.71 -12.00
CA PRO A 136 -2.63 26.18 -10.64
C PRO A 136 -1.63 25.01 -10.56
N ALA A 137 -1.47 24.21 -11.63
CA ALA A 137 -0.42 23.19 -11.67
C ALA A 137 1.01 23.77 -11.61
N ARG A 138 1.19 25.04 -11.98
CA ARG A 138 2.47 25.74 -11.85
C ARG A 138 2.72 26.21 -10.42
N LEU A 139 1.68 26.46 -9.62
CA LEU A 139 1.81 26.84 -8.20
C LEU A 139 2.13 25.62 -7.33
N ALA A 140 1.50 24.46 -7.59
CA ALA A 140 1.83 23.22 -6.90
C ALA A 140 3.27 22.74 -7.13
N ALA A 141 3.84 22.99 -8.32
CA ALA A 141 5.23 22.68 -8.64
C ALA A 141 6.25 23.68 -8.08
N GLN A 142 5.80 24.87 -7.64
CA GLN A 142 6.68 25.90 -7.04
C GLN A 142 6.79 25.76 -5.51
N ASP A 143 5.80 25.15 -4.85
CA ASP A 143 5.79 24.98 -3.38
C ASP A 143 6.46 23.68 -2.89
N CYS A 144 6.80 22.74 -3.78
CA CYS A 144 7.57 21.56 -3.41
C CYS A 144 8.63 21.23 -4.46
N PRO A 145 9.87 21.75 -4.33
CA PRO A 145 10.93 21.54 -5.31
C PRO A 145 11.58 20.14 -5.24
N TYR A 146 10.98 19.19 -4.51
CA TYR A 146 11.55 17.86 -4.27
C TYR A 146 10.60 16.74 -4.72
N SER A 147 11.19 15.70 -5.28
CA SER A 147 10.50 14.48 -5.69
C SER A 147 10.04 13.64 -4.49
N ILE A 148 9.07 12.75 -4.70
CA ILE A 148 8.56 11.84 -3.63
C ILE A 148 9.70 10.97 -3.06
N GLU A 149 10.64 10.53 -3.88
CA GLU A 149 11.82 9.78 -3.41
C GLU A 149 12.71 10.60 -2.49
N GLU A 150 12.87 11.91 -2.75
CA GLU A 150 13.64 12.81 -1.88
C GLU A 150 12.93 13.13 -0.56
N LEU A 151 11.58 13.17 -0.55
CA LEU A 151 10.80 13.34 0.67
C LEU A 151 10.89 12.09 1.57
N LEU A 152 10.76 10.90 0.98
CA LEU A 152 10.91 9.63 1.70
C LEU A 152 12.32 9.43 2.27
N ALA A 153 13.36 9.84 1.51
CA ALA A 153 14.74 9.78 2.00
C ALA A 153 15.01 10.72 3.20
N ARG A 154 14.32 11.87 3.26
CA ARG A 154 14.46 12.84 4.35
C ARG A 154 13.67 12.43 5.59
N GLU A 155 12.47 11.90 5.43
CA GLU A 155 11.70 11.33 6.54
C GLU A 155 12.44 10.16 7.21
N TRP A 156 13.03 9.27 6.40
CA TRP A 156 13.84 8.16 6.91
C TRP A 156 15.08 8.64 7.68
N SER A 157 15.77 9.66 7.17
CA SER A 157 16.95 10.27 7.81
C SER A 157 16.62 10.98 9.13
N ALA A 158 15.45 11.64 9.21
CA ALA A 158 14.99 12.31 10.43
C ALA A 158 14.62 11.31 11.55
N GLN A 159 14.09 10.15 11.19
CA GLN A 159 13.76 9.08 12.15
C GLN A 159 15.00 8.38 12.73
N HIS A 160 16.12 8.33 12.00
CA HIS A 160 17.32 7.59 12.41
C HIS A 160 18.38 8.45 13.14
N GLN A 161 18.16 9.77 13.29
CA GLN A 161 19.01 10.67 14.09
C GLN A 161 18.64 10.73 15.58
N GLN A 162 17.61 10.00 16.04
CA GLN A 162 17.18 9.98 17.45
C GLN A 162 17.75 8.82 18.27
N ILE A 163 18.94 8.30 17.93
CA ILE A 163 19.69 7.47 18.87
C ILE A 163 20.56 8.43 19.71
N PRO A 164 20.28 8.63 21.00
CA PRO A 164 21.12 9.48 21.84
C PRO A 164 22.53 8.88 21.92
N PRO A 165 23.60 9.69 21.91
CA PRO A 165 24.94 9.18 22.18
C PRO A 165 24.96 8.59 23.59
N THR A 166 25.44 7.35 23.71
CA THR A 166 25.73 6.71 24.99
C THR A 166 26.63 7.61 25.84
N PRO A 167 26.38 7.79 27.15
CA PRO A 167 27.25 8.60 27.98
C PRO A 167 28.65 7.98 28.05
N SER A 168 29.64 8.74 27.59
CA SER A 168 31.06 8.41 27.66
C SER A 168 31.50 8.23 29.11
N THR A 169 32.03 7.04 29.42
CA THR A 169 32.75 6.75 30.66
C THR A 169 33.92 7.73 30.83
N PRO A 170 34.13 8.35 32.01
CA PRO A 170 35.29 9.21 32.21
C PRO A 170 36.56 8.37 32.21
N GLY A 171 37.52 8.76 31.39
CA GLY A 171 38.82 8.12 31.26
C GLY A 171 39.59 8.10 32.59
N ARG A 172 40.03 6.91 32.96
CA ARG A 172 41.07 6.66 33.97
C ARG A 172 42.39 7.21 33.42
N GLY A 173 42.85 8.34 33.97
CA GLY A 173 44.16 8.92 33.66
C GLY A 173 45.30 8.00 34.12
N PRO A 174 46.44 7.98 33.39
CA PRO A 174 47.55 7.09 33.70
C PRO A 174 48.36 7.56 34.92
N ASP A 175 48.81 6.57 35.69
CA ASP A 175 49.77 6.64 36.77
C ASP A 175 50.98 7.53 36.43
N SER A 176 51.32 8.47 37.32
CA SER A 176 52.67 8.98 37.51
C SER A 176 52.76 9.78 38.81
N CYS A 177 53.12 9.11 39.92
CA CYS A 177 54.03 9.69 40.91
C CYS A 177 54.56 8.59 41.83
N LYS A 178 55.86 8.35 41.76
CA LYS A 178 56.65 7.61 42.74
C LYS A 178 57.99 8.35 42.88
N PRO A 179 58.66 8.14 44.01
CA PRO A 179 58.51 8.86 45.27
C PRO A 179 59.14 10.27 45.27
#